data_AF-A0A2H9LMA4-F1
#
_entry.id   AF-A0A2H9LMA4-F1
#
_cell.length_a   1.000
_cell.length_b   1.000
_cell.length_c   1.000
_cell.angle_alpha   90.00
_cell.angle_beta   90.00
_cell.angle_gamma   90.00
#
_symmetry.space_group_name_H-M   'P 1'
#
loop_
_entity.id
_entity.type
_entity.pdbx_description
1 polymer ?
#
loop_
_entity_poly.entity_id
_entity_poly.type
_entity_poly.pdbx_seq_one_letter_code
_entity_poly.pdbx_strand_id
1 'polypeptide(L)'
;MDFRKPIPPIQINTNLNLTGMEKKPDDSLEVPFVLTINYNPSVAQISMKGRAFVVGEKGETDKVYKDYEEKKPPPPVIVQSVSNIAFIESVLISRTLNIPPPIPLPQIPEAGKPTDKKPSGMDYSA
;
A
#
# COMPACT_ATOMS: atom_id res chain seq x y z
N MET A 1 -12.12 6.41 -27.69
CA MET A 1 -12.62 6.38 -26.31
C MET A 1 -13.89 7.20 -26.25
N ASP A 2 -14.98 6.63 -25.75
CA ASP A 2 -16.23 7.37 -25.55
C ASP A 2 -16.11 8.15 -24.23
N PHE A 3 -15.84 9.45 -24.32
CA PHE A 3 -15.63 10.33 -23.15
C PHE A 3 -16.89 10.53 -22.30
N ARG A 4 -18.01 9.91 -22.69
CA ARG A 4 -19.29 9.95 -21.95
C ARG A 4 -19.41 8.85 -20.90
N LYS A 5 -18.52 7.85 -20.90
CA LYS A 5 -18.53 6.78 -19.89
C LYS A 5 -17.68 7.20 -18.68
N PRO A 6 -18.16 6.98 -17.44
CA PRO A 6 -17.36 7.25 -16.25
C PRO A 6 -16.08 6.41 -16.29
N ILE A 7 -14.97 7.01 -15.88
CA ILE A 7 -13.68 6.32 -15.79
C ILE A 7 -13.85 5.16 -14.81
N PRO A 8 -13.50 3.92 -15.21
CA PRO A 8 -13.64 2.78 -14.33
C PRO A 8 -12.78 2.98 -13.07
N PRO A 9 -13.26 2.54 -11.88
CA PRO A 9 -12.47 2.65 -10.67
C PRO A 9 -11.17 1.86 -10.84
N ILE A 10 -10.04 2.52 -10.57
CA ILE A 10 -8.73 1.89 -10.63
C ILE A 10 -8.47 1.18 -9.31
N GLN A 11 -8.29 -0.13 -9.36
CA GLN A 11 -7.84 -0.93 -8.24
C GLN A 11 -6.30 -0.92 -8.20
N ILE A 12 -5.74 -0.69 -7.02
CA ILE A 12 -4.29 -0.65 -6.82
C ILE A 12 -3.93 -1.76 -5.84
N ASN A 13 -3.18 -2.74 -6.31
CA ASN A 13 -2.71 -3.87 -5.51
C ASN A 13 -1.24 -3.66 -5.19
N THR A 14 -0.92 -3.55 -3.91
CA THR A 14 0.46 -3.38 -3.45
C THR A 14 0.90 -4.59 -2.64
N ASN A 15 2.10 -5.09 -2.93
CA ASN A 15 2.71 -6.21 -2.23
C ASN A 15 4.17 -5.87 -1.90
N LEU A 16 4.51 -5.95 -0.62
CA LEU A 16 5.87 -5.77 -0.12
C LEU A 16 6.38 -7.11 0.40
N ASN A 17 7.53 -7.55 -0.08
CA ASN A 17 8.23 -8.71 0.45
C ASN A 17 9.59 -8.29 0.98
N LEU A 18 9.89 -8.70 2.21
CA LEU A 18 11.25 -8.68 2.72
C LEU A 18 11.94 -9.95 2.19
N THR A 19 13.04 -9.80 1.46
CA THR A 19 13.70 -10.93 0.79
C THR A 19 14.83 -11.53 1.61
N GLY A 20 15.24 -10.87 2.70
CA GLY A 20 16.21 -11.41 3.63
C GLY A 20 16.57 -10.45 4.73
N MET A 21 17.59 -10.82 5.50
CA MET A 21 18.18 -10.01 6.56
C MET A 21 19.67 -10.34 6.65
N GLU A 22 20.52 -9.31 6.66
CA GLU A 22 21.98 -9.45 6.73
C GLU A 22 22.52 -8.56 7.86
N LYS A 23 23.41 -9.12 8.69
CA LYS A 23 24.20 -8.30 9.62
C LYS A 23 25.30 -7.55 8.89
N LYS A 24 25.47 -6.28 9.21
CA LYS A 24 26.55 -5.44 8.70
C LYS A 24 27.64 -5.22 9.76
N PRO A 25 28.86 -4.83 9.35
CA PRO A 25 29.99 -4.65 10.27
C PRO A 25 29.79 -3.55 11.31
N ASP A 26 28.85 -2.63 11.08
CA ASP A 26 28.47 -1.53 11.97
C ASP A 26 27.37 -1.93 12.96
N ASP A 27 27.15 -3.23 13.16
CA ASP A 27 26.09 -3.83 13.99
C ASP A 27 24.64 -3.49 13.54
N SER A 28 24.47 -2.91 12.33
CA SER A 28 23.16 -2.71 11.72
C SER A 28 22.66 -3.98 11.02
N LEU A 29 21.34 -4.07 10.83
CA LEU A 29 20.71 -5.08 9.99
C LEU A 29 20.27 -4.47 8.67
N GLU A 30 20.79 -4.99 7.57
CA GLU A 30 20.26 -4.70 6.24
C GLU A 30 19.10 -5.65 5.94
N VAL A 31 17.97 -5.09 5.54
CA VAL A 31 16.75 -5.80 5.17
C VAL A 31 16.43 -5.48 3.72
N PRO A 32 16.86 -6.32 2.77
CA PRO A 32 16.48 -6.17 1.36
C PRO A 32 14.98 -6.43 1.18
N PHE A 33 14.34 -5.63 0.33
CA PHE A 33 12.92 -5.74 0.06
C PHE A 33 12.58 -5.52 -1.41
N VAL A 34 11.42 -6.04 -1.80
CA VAL A 34 10.80 -5.82 -3.11
C VAL A 34 9.36 -5.35 -2.91
N LEU A 35 9.07 -4.14 -3.39
CA LEU A 35 7.72 -3.59 -3.50
C LEU A 35 7.21 -3.78 -4.92
N THR A 36 6.01 -4.34 -5.07
CA THR A 36 5.31 -4.44 -6.35
C THR A 36 3.96 -3.77 -6.25
N ILE A 37 3.64 -2.91 -7.22
CA ILE A 37 2.36 -2.22 -7.32
C ILE A 37 1.79 -2.51 -8.70
N ASN A 38 0.58 -3.05 -8.73
CA ASN A 38 -0.16 -3.38 -9.94
C ASN A 38 -1.47 -2.60 -9.98
N TYR A 39 -1.73 -1.94 -11.10
CA TYR A 39 -2.96 -1.19 -11.33
C TYR A 39 -3.91 -2.02 -12.20
N ASN A 40 -5.20 -2.05 -11.87
CA ASN A 40 -6.24 -2.72 -12.64
C ASN A 40 -7.42 -1.75 -12.89
N PRO A 41 -7.75 -1.38 -14.15
CA PRO A 41 -7.15 -1.84 -15.41
C PRO A 41 -5.65 -1.51 -15.53
N SER A 42 -4.92 -2.30 -16.33
CA SER A 42 -3.44 -2.26 -16.42
C SER A 42 -2.94 -0.97 -17.10
N VAL A 43 -2.91 0.10 -16.30
CA VAL A 43 -2.41 1.42 -16.71
C VAL A 43 -0.94 1.63 -16.32
N ALA A 44 -0.47 0.90 -15.30
CA ALA A 44 0.91 0.95 -14.84
C ALA A 44 1.26 -0.30 -14.01
N GLN A 45 2.55 -0.54 -13.86
CA GLN A 45 3.13 -1.49 -12.91
C GLN A 45 4.45 -0.93 -12.39
N ILE A 46 4.65 -0.99 -11.07
CA ILE A 46 5.90 -0.56 -10.42
C ILE A 46 6.51 -1.79 -9.73
N SER A 47 7.80 -2.03 -9.96
CA SER A 47 8.60 -2.98 -9.18
C SER A 47 9.84 -2.26 -8.66
N MET A 48 9.93 -2.12 -7.35
CA MET A 48 11.00 -1.40 -6.68
C MET A 48 11.75 -2.36 -5.75
N LYS A 49 13.07 -2.40 -5.90
CA LYS A 49 13.96 -3.14 -5.01
C LYS A 49 14.72 -2.14 -4.14
N GLY A 50 14.78 -2.40 -2.85
CA GLY A 50 15.46 -1.52 -1.91
C GLY A 50 16.13 -2.30 -0.79
N ARG A 51 16.89 -1.56 0.02
CA ARG A 51 17.57 -2.06 1.22
C ARG A 51 17.27 -1.08 2.33
N ALA A 52 16.67 -1.56 3.41
CA ALA A 52 16.48 -0.78 4.61
C ALA A 52 17.55 -1.15 5.64
N PHE A 53 18.04 -0.15 6.38
CA PHE A 53 19.01 -0.37 7.45
C PHE A 53 18.30 -0.17 8.79
N VAL A 54 18.25 -1.23 9.60
CA VAL A 54 17.70 -1.21 10.96
C VAL A 54 18.87 -1.04 11.92
N VAL A 55 18.86 0.08 12.64
CA VAL A 55 19.86 0.44 13.64
C VAL A 55 19.18 0.41 15.02
N GLY A 56 19.84 -0.20 15.99
CA GLY A 56 19.33 -0.35 17.35
C GLY A 56 20.42 -0.82 18.29
N GLU A 57 20.06 -1.17 19.53
CA GLU A 57 21.02 -1.77 20.45
C GLU A 57 21.48 -3.14 19.93
N LYS A 58 22.79 -3.43 20.05
CA LYS A 58 23.40 -4.67 19.54
C LYS A 58 22.66 -5.94 19.97
N GLY A 59 22.22 -5.99 21.23
CA GLY A 59 21.48 -7.14 21.75
C GLY A 59 20.11 -7.34 21.07
N GLU A 60 19.45 -6.24 20.66
CA GLU A 60 18.18 -6.29 19.96
C GLU A 60 18.37 -6.71 18.50
N THR A 61 19.33 -6.12 17.79
CA THR A 61 19.64 -6.48 16.40
C THR A 61 20.12 -7.92 16.29
N ASP A 62 20.92 -8.40 17.25
CA ASP A 62 21.34 -9.79 17.32
C ASP A 62 20.17 -10.76 17.52
N LYS A 63 19.23 -10.42 18.41
CA LYS A 63 18.05 -11.23 18.68
C LYS A 63 17.14 -11.32 17.45
N VAL A 64 16.88 -10.19 16.80
CA VAL A 64 16.06 -10.13 15.58
C VAL A 64 16.67 -11.00 14.48
N TYR A 65 17.98 -10.90 14.27
CA TYR A 65 18.66 -11.72 13.27
C TYR A 65 18.59 -13.21 13.59
N LYS A 66 18.77 -13.58 14.86
CA LYS A 66 18.63 -14.98 15.30
C LYS A 66 17.20 -15.50 15.09
N ASP A 67 16.18 -14.69 15.42
CA ASP A 67 14.78 -15.04 15.19
C ASP A 67 14.51 -15.26 13.68
N TYR A 68 15.11 -14.43 12.82
CA TYR A 68 15.06 -14.61 11.37
C TYR A 68 15.72 -15.92 10.90
N GLU A 69 16.90 -16.27 11.43
CA GLU A 69 17.56 -17.55 11.11
C GLU A 69 16.72 -18.76 11.54
N GLU A 70 15.98 -18.62 12.64
CA GLU A 70 14.99 -19.61 13.12
C GLU A 70 13.68 -19.60 12.30
N LYS A 71 13.62 -18.86 11.19
CA LYS A 71 12.45 -18.69 10.30
C LYS A 71 11.21 -18.15 11.01
N LYS A 72 11.39 -17.39 12.09
CA LYS A 72 10.29 -16.68 12.73
C LYS A 72 9.88 -15.48 11.87
N PRO A 73 8.61 -15.05 11.97
CA PRO A 73 8.17 -13.81 11.31
C PRO A 73 9.02 -12.62 11.77
N PRO A 74 9.38 -11.70 10.85
CA PRO A 74 10.08 -10.47 11.22
C PRO A 74 9.25 -9.66 12.23
N PRO A 75 9.91 -8.95 13.17
CA PRO A 75 9.23 -8.06 14.09
C PRO A 75 8.33 -7.05 13.35
N PRO A 76 7.11 -6.80 13.83
CA PRO A 76 6.18 -5.86 13.18
C PRO A 76 6.78 -4.47 12.96
N VAL A 77 7.63 -4.01 13.88
CA VAL A 77 8.31 -2.71 13.77
C VAL A 77 9.23 -2.62 12.55
N ILE A 78 9.90 -3.71 12.18
CA ILE A 78 10.76 -3.76 10.99
C ILE A 78 9.89 -3.73 9.74
N VAL A 79 8.86 -4.58 9.69
CA VAL A 79 7.92 -4.62 8.56
C VAL A 79 7.29 -3.26 8.34
N GLN A 80 6.81 -2.60 9.40
CA GLN A 80 6.20 -1.28 9.34
C GLN A 80 7.18 -0.20 8.87
N SER A 81 8.41 -0.20 9.39
CA SER A 81 9.43 0.81 9.04
C SER A 81 9.83 0.70 7.58
N VAL A 82 10.07 -0.52 7.08
CA VAL A 82 10.37 -0.75 5.66
C VAL A 82 9.17 -0.38 4.79
N SER A 83 7.96 -0.75 5.23
CA SER A 83 6.73 -0.40 4.52
C SER A 83 6.56 1.09 4.35
N ASN A 84 6.73 1.88 5.42
CA ASN A 84 6.58 3.33 5.38
C ASN A 84 7.52 3.97 4.35
N ILE A 85 8.81 3.61 4.36
CA ILE A 85 9.80 4.15 3.43
C ILE A 85 9.44 3.74 2.00
N ALA A 86 9.17 2.45 1.77
CA ALA A 86 8.82 1.94 0.44
C ALA A 86 7.55 2.61 -0.12
N PHE A 87 6.52 2.82 0.71
CA PHE A 87 5.31 3.50 0.31
C PHE A 87 5.54 4.98 -0.01
N ILE A 88 6.30 5.71 0.81
CA ILE A 88 6.62 7.13 0.55
C ILE A 88 7.34 7.30 -0.79
N GLU A 89 8.38 6.49 -1.04
CA GLU A 89 9.11 6.52 -2.31
C GLU A 89 8.19 6.16 -3.49
N SER A 90 7.32 5.17 -3.31
CA SER A 90 6.37 4.79 -4.36
C SER A 90 5.38 5.91 -4.69
N VAL A 91 4.96 6.71 -3.70
CA VAL A 91 4.10 7.89 -3.94
C VAL A 91 4.83 8.95 -4.75
N LEU A 92 6.12 9.20 -4.47
CA LEU A 92 6.93 10.15 -5.25
C LEU A 92 7.11 9.68 -6.69
N ILE A 93 7.35 8.38 -6.90
CA ILE A 93 7.42 7.77 -8.24
C ILE A 93 6.08 7.92 -8.97
N SER A 94 4.98 7.54 -8.33
CA SER A 94 3.63 7.65 -8.93
C SER A 94 3.29 9.09 -9.31
N ARG A 95 3.65 10.07 -8.47
CA ARG A 95 3.49 11.50 -8.78
C ARG A 95 4.29 11.88 -10.03
N THR A 96 5.54 11.44 -10.13
CA THR A 96 6.43 11.74 -11.27
C THR A 96 5.90 11.14 -12.57
N LEU A 97 5.30 9.95 -12.50
CA LEU A 97 4.68 9.26 -13.64
C LEU A 97 3.24 9.70 -13.92
N ASN A 98 2.71 10.64 -13.12
CA ASN A 98 1.35 11.15 -13.24
C ASN A 98 0.27 10.05 -13.18
N ILE A 99 0.51 9.02 -12.36
CA ILE A 99 -0.41 7.89 -12.09
C ILE A 99 -0.95 7.95 -10.65
N PRO A 100 -2.09 7.31 -10.36
CA PRO A 100 -2.66 7.31 -9.01
C PRO A 100 -1.66 6.77 -7.95
N PRO A 101 -1.55 7.39 -6.76
CA PRO A 101 -0.61 6.94 -5.75
C PRO A 101 -1.09 5.62 -5.10
N PRO A 102 -0.16 4.75 -4.66
CA PRO A 102 -0.47 3.45 -4.07
C PRO A 102 -0.82 3.54 -2.58
N ILE A 103 -1.67 4.51 -2.23
CA ILE A 103 -2.19 4.73 -0.88
C ILE A 103 -3.71 4.63 -0.89
N PRO A 104 -4.34 4.17 0.21
CA PRO A 104 -5.79 4.24 0.33
C PRO A 104 -6.26 5.68 0.17
N LEU A 105 -7.10 5.93 -0.83
CA LEU A 105 -7.72 7.24 -0.99
C LEU A 105 -8.84 7.39 0.05
N PRO A 106 -9.04 8.61 0.60
CA PRO A 106 -10.22 8.89 1.41
C PRO A 106 -11.48 8.55 0.62
N GLN A 107 -12.36 7.74 1.20
CA GLN A 107 -13.68 7.52 0.63
C GLN A 107 -14.51 8.77 0.91
N ILE A 108 -14.87 9.50 -0.15
CA ILE A 108 -15.88 10.54 -0.03
C ILE A 108 -17.22 9.81 0.07
N PRO A 109 -17.97 9.94 1.18
CA PRO A 109 -19.31 9.37 1.23
C PRO A 109 -20.12 9.96 0.07
N GLU A 110 -20.71 9.10 -0.77
CA GLU A 110 -21.60 9.54 -1.83
C GLU A 110 -22.69 10.41 -1.18
N ALA A 111 -22.77 11.68 -1.60
CA ALA A 111 -23.87 12.55 -1.20
C ALA A 111 -25.17 11.81 -1.52
N GLY A 112 -25.97 11.55 -0.48
CA GLY A 112 -27.10 10.64 -0.54
C GLY A 112 -27.93 10.85 -1.81
N LYS A 113 -28.14 9.78 -2.56
CA LYS A 113 -29.10 9.77 -3.66
C LYS A 113 -30.41 10.38 -3.14
N PRO A 114 -31.00 11.37 -3.83
CA PRO A 114 -32.34 11.82 -3.50
C PRO A 114 -33.26 10.60 -3.51
N THR A 115 -33.82 10.27 -2.36
CA THR A 115 -34.87 9.24 -2.29
C THR A 115 -36.05 9.79 -3.07
N ASP A 116 -36.29 9.26 -4.27
CA ASP A 116 -37.54 9.40 -5.01
C ASP A 116 -38.68 8.76 -4.20
N LYS A 117 -39.13 9.45 -3.13
CA LYS A 117 -40.44 9.20 -2.54
C LYS A 117 -41.46 9.85 -3.45
N LYS A 118 -41.88 9.10 -4.47
CA LYS A 118 -43.10 9.36 -5.25
C LYS A 118 -44.27 9.52 -4.26
N PRO A 119 -45.02 10.63 -4.25
CA PRO A 119 -46.17 10.76 -3.36
C PRO A 119 -47.21 9.71 -3.73
N SER A 120 -47.63 8.91 -2.75
CA SER A 120 -48.71 7.95 -2.85
C SER A 120 -49.99 8.67 -3.31
N GLY A 121 -50.61 8.14 -4.37
CA GLY A 121 -51.86 8.65 -4.92
C GLY A 121 -52.94 8.79 -3.83
N MET A 122 -53.57 9.95 -3.83
CA MET A 122 -54.72 10.27 -3.00
C MET A 122 -55.94 9.65 -3.69
N ASP A 123 -56.40 8.50 -3.20
CA ASP A 123 -57.61 7.84 -3.73
C ASP A 123 -58.85 8.60 -3.23
N TYR A 124 -59.49 9.35 -4.13
CA TYR A 124 -60.83 9.87 -3.93
C TYR A 124 -61.81 8.88 -4.55
N SER A 125 -62.45 8.05 -3.73
CA SER A 125 -63.70 7.38 -4.10
C SER A 125 -64.83 8.01 -3.30
N ALA A 126 -65.70 8.69 -4.04
CA ALA A 126 -66.99 9.24 -3.61
C ALA A 126 -68.07 8.16 -3.60
#